data_AF-A0A7W1KST9-F1
#
_entry.id   AF-A0A7W1KST9-F1
#
_cell.length_a   1.000
_cell.length_b   1.000
_cell.length_c   1.000
_cell.angle_alpha   90.00
_cell.angle_beta   90.00
_cell.angle_gamma   90.00
#
_symmetry.space_group_name_H-M   'P 1'
#
loop_
_entity.id
_entity.type
_entity.pdbx_description
1 polymer ?
#
loop_
_entity_poly.entity_id
_entity_poly.type
_entity_poly.pdbx_seq_one_letter_code
_entity_poly.pdbx_strand_id
1 'polypeptide(L)'
;MRRFQLLRFGLALLLEAGFCAALNLFDDWTLQEMPVRFVAAAIACGIAFLFAVAQFPSWISLRKQALLFWSIAILLRVVALPLAVGDDFWRYQWEGEIQQGGFNPYLNAPDDPALAKMREDFPYWYKINHRDFRAIYPPGAELLFAALSPLTARPLLYKLLFTAADLGTAALLLLLLPKARRYREAAWYAWNPLVVYSFAGGAHFDSMMVLPMMAAILFLVRHETAPTARAQWLYALGAAVLLGIAISMKLIPLLLLPLCVCALGWRAITLAVSVAIPALLSMVYGWPQLPIWDSLGRFAYVTRLNDLFWWLIEETVW
;
A
#
# COMPACT_ATOMS: atom_id res chain seq x y z
N MET A 1 -15.69 17.91 31.90
CA MET A 1 -14.71 16.96 31.30
C MET A 1 -15.09 16.55 29.87
N ARG A 2 -16.23 15.88 29.62
CA ARG A 2 -16.60 15.37 28.28
C ARG A 2 -16.74 16.45 27.18
N ARG A 3 -17.34 17.62 27.50
CA ARG A 3 -17.46 18.75 26.53
C ARG A 3 -16.09 19.27 26.08
N PHE A 4 -15.17 19.49 27.02
CA PHE A 4 -13.80 19.91 26.72
C PHE A 4 -13.04 18.87 25.88
N GLN A 5 -13.28 17.58 26.13
CA GLN A 5 -12.68 16.53 25.32
C GLN A 5 -13.19 16.54 23.88
N LEU A 6 -14.50 16.69 23.66
CA LEU A 6 -15.06 16.83 22.32
C LEU A 6 -14.53 18.05 21.57
N LEU A 7 -14.36 19.18 22.26
CA LEU A 7 -13.76 20.39 21.66
C LEU A 7 -12.31 20.13 21.23
N ARG A 8 -11.48 19.54 22.11
CA ARG A 8 -10.09 19.18 21.77
C ARG A 8 -10.02 18.17 20.62
N PHE A 9 -10.90 17.18 20.64
CA PHE A 9 -11.02 16.17 19.59
C PHE A 9 -11.41 16.80 18.25
N GLY A 10 -12.45 17.65 18.22
CA GLY A 10 -12.88 18.35 17.02
C GLY A 10 -11.81 19.29 16.47
N LEU A 11 -11.12 20.04 17.34
CA LEU A 11 -10.00 20.89 16.94
C LEU A 11 -8.86 20.08 16.32
N ALA A 12 -8.48 18.96 16.93
CA ALA A 12 -7.44 18.09 16.41
C ALA A 12 -7.79 17.55 15.01
N LEU A 13 -9.03 17.10 14.79
CA LEU A 13 -9.50 16.65 13.48
C LEU A 13 -9.53 17.77 12.44
N LEU A 14 -9.93 18.98 12.83
CA LEU A 14 -9.91 20.14 11.92
C LEU A 14 -8.48 20.50 11.50
N LEU A 15 -7.53 20.46 12.44
CA LEU A 15 -6.11 20.69 12.16
C LEU A 15 -5.54 19.59 11.27
N GLU A 16 -5.84 18.33 11.55
CA GLU A 16 -5.40 17.19 10.73
C GLU A 16 -5.91 17.31 9.29
N ALA A 17 -7.21 17.50 9.09
CA ALA A 17 -7.79 17.69 7.76
C ALA A 17 -7.22 18.94 7.07
N GLY A 18 -7.03 20.04 7.81
CA GLY A 18 -6.47 21.29 7.29
C GLY A 18 -5.02 21.13 6.83
N PHE A 19 -4.15 20.52 7.64
CA PHE A 19 -2.77 20.28 7.26
C PHE A 19 -2.65 19.24 6.14
N CYS A 20 -3.51 18.21 6.13
CA CYS A 20 -3.58 17.25 5.03
C CYS A 20 -3.94 17.94 3.70
N ALA A 21 -4.95 18.82 3.70
CA ALA A 21 -5.31 19.61 2.53
C ALA A 21 -4.17 20.57 2.09
N ALA A 22 -3.46 21.15 3.07
CA ALA A 22 -2.38 22.10 2.81
C ALA A 22 -1.15 21.45 2.15
N LEU A 23 -1.00 20.12 2.17
CA LEU A 23 0.09 19.44 1.44
C LEU A 23 0.08 19.78 -0.05
N ASN A 24 -1.10 20.06 -0.63
CA ASN A 24 -1.23 20.48 -2.03
C ASN A 24 -0.65 21.87 -2.34
N LEU A 25 -0.33 22.66 -1.31
CA LEU A 25 0.25 24.00 -1.47
C LEU A 25 1.78 23.96 -1.51
N PHE A 26 2.37 22.79 -1.26
CA PHE A 26 3.81 22.59 -1.10
C PHE A 26 4.34 21.47 -2.01
N ASP A 27 3.65 21.20 -3.13
CA ASP A 27 3.97 20.12 -4.07
C ASP A 27 4.87 20.55 -5.24
N ASP A 28 5.29 21.82 -5.29
CA ASP A 28 6.25 22.33 -6.27
C ASP A 28 7.70 22.09 -5.84
N TRP A 29 8.23 20.94 -6.22
CA TRP A 29 9.60 20.51 -5.88
C TRP A 29 10.71 21.30 -6.61
N THR A 30 10.37 22.22 -7.51
CA THR A 30 11.37 23.10 -8.15
C THR A 30 11.86 24.20 -7.19
N LEU A 31 11.07 24.47 -6.14
CA LEU A 31 11.37 25.48 -5.14
C LEU A 31 11.97 24.83 -3.89
N GLN A 32 13.17 25.24 -3.51
CA GLN A 32 13.94 24.67 -2.39
C GLN A 32 13.20 24.67 -1.04
N GLU A 33 12.30 25.63 -0.82
CA GLU A 33 11.53 25.77 0.42
C GLU A 33 10.32 24.82 0.50
N MET A 34 9.81 24.33 -0.63
CA MET A 34 8.59 23.51 -0.65
C MET A 34 8.74 22.16 0.04
N PRO A 35 9.84 21.40 -0.13
CA PRO A 35 10.07 20.20 0.67
C PRO A 35 10.01 20.44 2.17
N VAL A 36 10.62 21.54 2.65
CA VAL A 36 10.64 21.87 4.07
C VAL A 36 9.22 22.17 4.58
N ARG A 37 8.46 22.95 3.82
CA ARG A 37 7.06 23.28 4.15
C ARG A 37 6.15 22.05 4.10
N PHE A 38 6.33 21.19 3.11
CA PHE A 38 5.63 19.92 3.00
C PHE A 38 5.88 19.04 4.23
N VAL A 39 7.16 18.84 4.60
CA VAL A 39 7.53 18.04 5.77
C VAL A 39 6.99 18.66 7.06
N ALA A 40 7.08 19.98 7.23
CA ALA A 40 6.53 20.66 8.41
C ALA A 40 5.01 20.49 8.52
N ALA A 41 4.29 20.63 7.40
CA ALA A 41 2.84 20.40 7.35
C ALA A 41 2.49 18.92 7.61
N ALA A 42 3.26 17.97 7.07
CA ALA A 42 3.07 16.54 7.31
C ALA A 42 3.30 16.17 8.78
N ILE A 43 4.33 16.73 9.43
CA ILE A 43 4.59 16.55 10.87
C ILE A 43 3.46 17.15 11.70
N ALA A 44 3.01 18.37 11.37
CA ALA A 44 1.90 19.01 12.07
C ALA A 44 0.59 18.22 11.92
N CYS A 45 0.34 17.68 10.73
CA CYS A 45 -0.76 16.75 10.45
C CYS A 45 -0.67 15.49 11.32
N GLY A 46 0.52 14.88 11.39
CA GLY A 46 0.81 13.74 12.25
C GLY A 46 0.55 14.02 13.73
N ILE A 47 1.01 15.16 14.26
CA ILE A 47 0.75 15.57 15.64
C ILE A 47 -0.75 15.74 15.89
N ALA A 48 -1.47 16.42 14.98
CA ALA A 48 -2.91 16.60 15.09
C ALA A 48 -3.66 15.25 15.11
N PHE A 49 -3.28 14.31 14.24
CA PHE A 49 -3.76 12.94 14.23
C PHE A 49 -3.55 12.22 15.57
N LEU A 50 -2.33 12.29 16.13
CA LEU A 50 -2.02 11.65 17.42
C LEU A 50 -2.94 12.18 18.53
N PHE A 51 -3.18 13.49 18.56
CA PHE A 51 -4.12 14.11 19.49
C PHE A 51 -5.57 13.68 19.22
N ALA A 52 -6.00 13.60 17.96
CA ALA A 52 -7.35 13.18 17.60
C ALA A 52 -7.63 11.74 18.08
N VAL A 53 -6.74 10.79 17.80
CA VAL A 53 -6.93 9.39 18.24
C VAL A 53 -6.80 9.25 19.76
N ALA A 54 -5.89 9.97 20.40
CA ALA A 54 -5.76 9.99 21.86
C ALA A 54 -7.06 10.45 22.54
N GLN A 55 -7.75 11.43 21.93
CA GLN A 55 -8.97 12.04 22.45
C GLN A 55 -10.25 11.35 21.97
N PHE A 56 -10.16 10.21 21.29
CA PHE A 56 -11.31 9.48 20.72
C PHE A 56 -12.43 9.27 21.77
N PRO A 57 -13.68 9.66 21.46
CA PRO A 57 -14.76 9.70 22.44
C PRO A 57 -15.36 8.33 22.76
N SER A 58 -14.64 7.47 23.48
CA SER A 58 -15.03 6.08 23.77
C SER A 58 -16.25 5.91 24.69
N TRP A 59 -16.71 6.96 25.37
CA TRP A 59 -17.93 6.92 26.23
C TRP A 59 -19.24 6.99 25.44
N ILE A 60 -19.20 7.27 24.14
CA ILE A 60 -20.41 7.25 23.30
C ILE A 60 -20.76 5.82 22.89
N SER A 61 -22.01 5.59 22.48
CA SER A 61 -22.46 4.27 22.06
C SER A 61 -21.68 3.74 20.85
N LEU A 62 -21.53 2.41 20.74
CA LEU A 62 -20.78 1.79 19.63
C LEU A 62 -21.30 2.21 18.24
N ARG A 63 -22.61 2.40 18.07
CA ARG A 63 -23.18 2.90 16.81
C ARG A 63 -22.68 4.31 16.46
N LYS A 64 -22.57 5.20 17.46
CA LYS A 64 -22.03 6.56 17.27
C LYS A 64 -20.51 6.52 17.02
N GLN A 65 -19.79 5.63 17.70
CA GLN A 65 -18.36 5.40 17.43
C GLN A 65 -18.14 4.92 15.99
N ALA A 66 -18.95 3.99 15.50
CA ALA A 66 -18.89 3.48 14.14
C ALA A 66 -19.12 4.58 13.10
N LEU A 67 -20.18 5.38 13.29
CA LEU A 67 -20.48 6.52 12.42
C LEU A 67 -19.33 7.52 12.41
N LEU A 68 -18.85 7.92 13.59
CA LEU A 68 -17.73 8.84 13.72
C LEU A 68 -16.47 8.29 13.04
N PHE A 69 -16.11 7.03 13.31
CA PHE A 69 -14.96 6.35 12.73
C PHE A 69 -14.97 6.42 11.19
N TRP A 70 -16.06 5.95 10.57
CA TRP A 70 -16.17 5.88 9.12
C TRP A 70 -16.31 7.26 8.48
N SER A 71 -17.08 8.18 9.08
CA SER A 71 -17.22 9.54 8.56
C SER A 71 -15.87 10.26 8.51
N ILE A 72 -15.05 10.16 9.56
CA ILE A 72 -13.71 10.76 9.58
C ILE A 72 -12.75 10.04 8.63
N ALA A 73 -12.76 8.70 8.63
CA ALA A 73 -11.90 7.94 7.71
C ALA A 73 -12.17 8.32 6.25
N ILE A 74 -13.44 8.41 5.85
CA ILE A 74 -13.85 8.80 4.49
C ILE A 74 -13.51 10.27 4.22
N LEU A 75 -13.82 11.18 5.16
CA LEU A 75 -13.52 12.61 5.02
C LEU A 75 -12.04 12.86 4.73
N LEU A 76 -11.15 12.22 5.49
CA LEU A 76 -9.70 12.39 5.30
C LEU A 76 -9.25 11.92 3.91
N ARG A 77 -9.80 10.83 3.36
CA ARG A 77 -9.50 10.42 1.98
C ARG A 77 -10.06 11.40 0.96
N VAL A 78 -11.29 11.89 1.16
CA VAL A 78 -11.87 12.92 0.27
C VAL A 78 -11.02 14.19 0.25
N VAL A 79 -10.49 14.60 1.41
CA VAL A 79 -9.55 15.72 1.53
C VAL A 79 -8.23 15.45 0.79
N ALA A 80 -7.75 14.21 0.81
CA ALA A 80 -6.50 13.82 0.16
C ALA A 80 -6.62 13.54 -1.35
N LEU A 81 -7.82 13.22 -1.87
CA LEU A 81 -8.04 12.91 -3.28
C LEU A 81 -7.47 13.96 -4.27
N PRO A 82 -7.54 15.28 -4.00
CA PRO A 82 -6.99 16.30 -4.89
C PRO A 82 -5.47 16.45 -4.88
N LEU A 83 -4.76 15.83 -3.92
CA LEU A 83 -3.30 15.94 -3.80
C LEU A 83 -2.60 15.43 -5.07
N ALA A 84 -1.40 15.94 -5.36
CA ALA A 84 -0.57 15.36 -6.41
C ALA A 84 -0.32 13.86 -6.19
N VAL A 85 -0.26 13.10 -7.29
CA VAL A 85 0.15 11.70 -7.23
C VAL A 85 1.65 11.59 -6.94
N GLY A 86 2.05 10.47 -6.35
CA GLY A 86 3.46 10.07 -6.30
C GLY A 86 4.03 9.90 -7.70
N ASP A 87 5.35 10.00 -7.80
CA ASP A 87 6.12 9.78 -9.02
C ASP A 87 5.94 8.35 -9.58
N ASP A 88 5.83 7.35 -8.70
CA ASP A 88 5.57 5.96 -9.08
C ASP A 88 4.26 5.75 -9.85
N PHE A 89 3.26 6.62 -9.70
CA PHE A 89 1.99 6.48 -10.44
C PHE A 89 2.21 6.41 -11.95
N TRP A 90 3.11 7.26 -12.46
CA TRP A 90 3.41 7.31 -13.90
C TRP A 90 4.15 6.07 -14.36
N ARG A 91 4.91 5.45 -13.45
CA ARG A 91 5.54 4.15 -13.68
C ARG A 91 4.50 3.05 -13.84
N TYR A 92 3.50 2.98 -12.95
CA TYR A 92 2.41 2.01 -13.03
C TYR A 92 1.65 2.13 -14.35
N GLN A 93 1.28 3.35 -14.74
CA GLN A 93 0.59 3.57 -16.01
C GLN A 93 1.45 3.08 -17.17
N TRP A 94 2.72 3.52 -17.23
CA TRP A 94 3.60 3.23 -18.34
C TRP A 94 3.93 1.73 -18.48
N GLU A 95 4.18 1.02 -17.39
CA GLU A 95 4.44 -0.42 -17.43
C GLU A 95 3.20 -1.21 -17.87
N GLY A 96 2.00 -0.73 -17.53
CA GLY A 96 0.77 -1.24 -18.12
C GLY A 96 0.71 -1.02 -19.64
N GLU A 97 1.03 0.19 -20.10
CA GLU A 97 1.07 0.50 -21.54
C GLU A 97 2.11 -0.36 -22.27
N ILE A 98 3.28 -0.63 -21.67
CA ILE A 98 4.33 -1.50 -22.27
C ILE A 98 3.72 -2.86 -22.59
N GLN A 99 2.96 -3.41 -21.64
CA GLN A 99 2.29 -4.69 -21.80
C GLN A 99 1.18 -4.66 -22.87
N GLN A 100 0.40 -3.57 -22.93
CA GLN A 100 -0.61 -3.38 -23.98
C GLN A 100 0.03 -3.25 -25.38
N GLY A 101 1.24 -2.70 -25.45
CA GLY A 101 2.06 -2.66 -26.66
C GLY A 101 2.67 -4.01 -27.07
N GLY A 102 2.45 -5.07 -26.29
CA GLY A 102 3.00 -6.41 -26.53
C GLY A 102 4.46 -6.58 -26.09
N PHE A 103 5.01 -5.61 -25.36
CA PHE A 103 6.37 -5.66 -24.81
C PHE A 103 6.35 -6.22 -23.38
N ASN A 104 7.52 -6.66 -22.90
CA ASN A 104 7.66 -7.20 -21.56
C ASN A 104 8.35 -6.17 -20.65
N PRO A 105 7.69 -5.65 -19.59
CA PRO A 105 8.26 -4.62 -18.73
C PRO A 105 9.48 -5.11 -17.93
N TYR A 106 9.65 -6.44 -17.79
CA TYR A 106 10.85 -7.04 -17.20
C TYR A 106 12.04 -7.15 -18.16
N LEU A 107 11.86 -6.83 -19.45
CA LEU A 107 12.93 -6.78 -20.45
C LEU A 107 13.15 -5.36 -20.98
N ASN A 108 12.09 -4.57 -21.10
CA ASN A 108 12.09 -3.24 -21.68
C ASN A 108 11.89 -2.20 -20.57
N ALA A 109 12.93 -1.41 -20.30
CA ALA A 109 12.84 -0.23 -19.44
C ALA A 109 12.16 0.93 -20.20
N PRO A 110 11.60 1.96 -19.52
CA PRO A 110 10.99 3.10 -20.20
C PRO A 110 11.88 3.82 -21.22
N ASP A 111 13.21 3.80 -21.05
CA ASP A 111 14.17 4.39 -21.99
C ASP A 111 14.58 3.46 -23.14
N ASP A 112 14.10 2.22 -23.17
CA ASP A 112 14.45 1.24 -24.20
C ASP A 112 14.15 1.80 -25.62
N PRO A 113 15.12 1.77 -26.55
CA PRO A 113 14.92 2.23 -27.93
C PRO A 113 13.74 1.56 -28.64
N ALA A 114 13.41 0.31 -28.29
CA ALA A 114 12.27 -0.41 -28.85
C ALA A 114 10.91 0.28 -28.56
N LEU A 115 10.84 1.07 -27.48
CA LEU A 115 9.65 1.80 -27.06
C LEU A 115 9.58 3.22 -27.62
N ALA A 116 10.53 3.64 -28.47
CA ALA A 116 10.62 5.03 -28.94
C ALA A 116 9.30 5.59 -29.50
N LYS A 117 8.64 4.86 -30.38
CA LYS A 117 7.35 5.26 -30.96
C LYS A 117 6.25 5.39 -29.90
N MET A 118 6.20 4.44 -28.97
CA MET A 118 5.21 4.43 -27.89
C MET A 118 5.39 5.60 -26.92
N ARG A 119 6.63 6.08 -26.73
CA ARG A 119 6.91 7.28 -25.91
C ARG A 119 6.32 8.54 -26.52
N GLU A 120 6.34 8.66 -27.85
CA GLU A 120 5.76 9.81 -28.56
C GLU A 120 4.25 9.91 -28.31
N ASP A 121 3.58 8.77 -28.16
CA ASP A 121 2.14 8.68 -27.91
C ASP A 121 1.76 8.83 -26.41
N PHE A 122 2.73 8.84 -25.49
CA PHE A 122 2.48 8.93 -24.04
C PHE A 122 2.90 10.30 -23.46
N PRO A 123 1.97 11.25 -23.30
CA PRO A 123 2.28 12.64 -22.94
C PRO A 123 2.88 12.80 -21.54
N TYR A 124 2.79 11.79 -20.68
CA TYR A 124 3.31 11.83 -19.30
C TYR A 124 4.65 11.14 -19.13
N TRP A 125 5.31 10.74 -20.22
CA TRP A 125 6.57 9.99 -20.18
C TRP A 125 7.66 10.73 -19.37
N TYR A 126 7.72 12.05 -19.47
CA TYR A 126 8.64 12.91 -18.73
C TYR A 126 8.41 12.93 -17.20
N LYS A 127 7.32 12.33 -16.69
CA LYS A 127 7.03 12.22 -15.26
C LYS A 127 7.43 10.87 -14.67
N ILE A 128 7.78 9.88 -15.49
CA ILE A 128 8.23 8.56 -15.05
C ILE A 128 9.59 8.72 -14.36
N ASN A 129 9.74 8.16 -13.15
CA ASN A 129 11.01 8.06 -12.44
C ASN A 129 11.82 6.82 -12.91
N HIS A 130 13.14 6.80 -12.65
CA HIS A 130 14.01 5.62 -12.89
C HIS A 130 13.82 4.96 -14.27
N ARG A 131 13.80 5.76 -15.35
CA ARG A 131 13.46 5.32 -16.72
C ARG A 131 14.44 4.32 -17.33
N ASP A 132 15.63 4.25 -16.76
CA ASP A 132 16.69 3.30 -17.07
C ASP A 132 16.49 1.92 -16.43
N PHE A 133 15.63 1.82 -15.41
CA PHE A 133 15.29 0.55 -14.76
C PHE A 133 14.13 -0.15 -15.46
N ARG A 134 14.20 -1.48 -15.51
CA ARG A 134 13.09 -2.37 -15.89
C ARG A 134 12.10 -2.49 -14.72
N ALA A 135 10.96 -3.15 -14.94
CA ALA A 135 9.97 -3.39 -13.89
C ALA A 135 10.61 -3.95 -12.62
N ILE A 136 10.25 -3.35 -11.49
CA ILE A 136 10.70 -3.72 -10.14
C ILE A 136 9.54 -4.27 -9.31
N TYR A 137 8.35 -4.40 -9.87
CA TYR A 137 7.18 -4.90 -9.17
C TYR A 137 6.98 -6.39 -9.44
N PRO A 138 6.44 -7.16 -8.50
CA PRO A 138 6.15 -8.57 -8.75
C PRO A 138 5.01 -8.76 -9.77
N PRO A 139 4.89 -9.95 -10.40
CA PRO A 139 4.00 -10.16 -11.54
C PRO A 139 2.51 -9.85 -11.32
N GLY A 140 2.01 -9.96 -10.09
CA GLY A 140 0.62 -9.61 -9.79
C GLY A 140 0.37 -8.11 -9.84
N ALA A 141 1.34 -7.29 -9.45
CA ALA A 141 1.28 -5.84 -9.63
C ALA A 141 1.35 -5.43 -11.10
N GLU A 142 2.26 -6.04 -11.88
CA GLU A 142 2.34 -5.78 -13.32
C GLU A 142 1.04 -6.12 -14.04
N LEU A 143 0.39 -7.24 -13.68
CA LEU A 143 -0.90 -7.60 -14.25
C LEU A 143 -2.01 -6.61 -13.84
N LEU A 144 -1.97 -6.08 -12.62
CA LEU A 144 -2.87 -5.02 -12.20
C LEU A 144 -2.66 -3.76 -13.05
N PHE A 145 -1.41 -3.38 -13.32
CA PHE A 145 -1.07 -2.22 -14.15
C PHE A 145 -1.51 -2.42 -15.60
N ALA A 146 -1.30 -3.60 -16.16
CA ALA A 146 -1.81 -3.97 -17.48
C ALA A 146 -3.33 -3.88 -17.56
N ALA A 147 -4.04 -4.28 -16.51
CA ALA A 147 -5.50 -4.22 -16.48
C ALA A 147 -6.04 -2.80 -16.35
N LEU A 148 -5.33 -1.91 -15.64
CA LEU A 148 -5.79 -0.55 -15.35
C LEU A 148 -5.41 0.46 -16.45
N SER A 149 -4.22 0.34 -17.03
CA SER A 149 -3.70 1.28 -18.02
C SER A 149 -4.65 1.57 -19.20
N PRO A 150 -5.32 0.58 -19.84
CA PRO A 150 -6.21 0.87 -20.97
C PRO A 150 -7.52 1.57 -20.56
N LEU A 151 -7.88 1.58 -19.27
CA LEU A 151 -9.14 2.15 -18.81
C LEU A 151 -9.06 3.68 -18.73
N THR A 152 -7.95 4.21 -18.24
CA THR A 152 -7.71 5.65 -18.14
C THR A 152 -6.28 5.93 -17.72
N ALA A 153 -5.67 6.97 -18.31
CA ALA A 153 -4.42 7.55 -17.81
C ALA A 153 -4.62 8.56 -16.67
N ARG A 154 -5.87 8.79 -16.22
CA ARG A 154 -6.17 9.74 -15.14
C ARG A 154 -5.96 9.08 -13.77
N PRO A 155 -5.22 9.73 -12.85
CA PRO A 155 -4.99 9.23 -11.49
C PRO A 155 -6.23 8.83 -10.69
N LEU A 156 -7.37 9.45 -10.96
CA LEU A 156 -8.56 9.31 -10.13
C LEU A 156 -9.02 7.85 -9.98
N LEU A 157 -8.97 7.04 -11.05
CA LEU A 157 -9.38 5.63 -10.97
C LEU A 157 -8.48 4.84 -10.01
N TYR A 158 -7.17 5.03 -10.12
CA TYR A 158 -6.17 4.38 -9.26
C TYR A 158 -6.36 4.80 -7.80
N LYS A 159 -6.50 6.10 -7.55
CA LYS A 159 -6.79 6.64 -6.21
C LYS A 159 -8.05 6.03 -5.60
N LEU A 160 -9.13 5.94 -6.37
CA LEU A 160 -10.40 5.37 -5.88
C LEU A 160 -10.27 3.87 -5.58
N LEU A 161 -9.61 3.11 -6.45
CA LEU A 161 -9.37 1.68 -6.25
C LEU A 161 -8.50 1.43 -5.02
N PHE A 162 -7.39 2.14 -4.89
CA PHE A 162 -6.45 1.97 -3.78
C PHE A 162 -7.06 2.44 -2.46
N THR A 163 -7.81 3.54 -2.48
CA THR A 163 -8.63 3.99 -1.34
C THR A 163 -9.68 2.95 -0.93
N ALA A 164 -10.34 2.30 -1.90
CA ALA A 164 -11.31 1.26 -1.58
C ALA A 164 -10.64 0.06 -0.90
N ALA A 165 -9.46 -0.35 -1.36
CA ALA A 165 -8.68 -1.42 -0.74
C ALA A 165 -8.19 -1.05 0.67
N ASP A 166 -7.76 0.19 0.90
CA ASP A 166 -7.40 0.75 2.20
C ASP A 166 -8.59 0.72 3.19
N LEU A 167 -9.75 1.23 2.77
CA LEU A 167 -10.97 1.20 3.60
C LEU A 167 -11.43 -0.24 3.86
N GLY A 168 -11.26 -1.15 2.90
CA GLY A 168 -11.45 -2.58 3.10
C GLY A 168 -10.53 -3.15 4.18
N THR A 169 -9.26 -2.74 4.20
CA THR A 169 -8.30 -3.12 5.25
C THR A 169 -8.76 -2.63 6.62
N ALA A 170 -9.22 -1.37 6.71
CA ALA A 170 -9.79 -0.84 7.95
C ALA A 170 -11.01 -1.64 8.43
N ALA A 171 -11.87 -2.11 7.50
CA ALA A 171 -12.99 -2.99 7.84
C ALA A 171 -12.53 -4.34 8.39
N LEU A 172 -11.49 -4.96 7.80
CA LEU A 172 -10.92 -6.22 8.30
C LEU A 172 -10.28 -6.05 9.68
N LEU A 173 -9.59 -4.93 9.93
CA LEU A 173 -9.06 -4.60 11.26
C LEU A 173 -10.17 -4.55 12.32
N LEU A 174 -11.32 -3.95 12.00
CA LEU A 174 -12.47 -3.92 12.92
C LEU A 174 -13.06 -5.32 13.23
N LEU A 175 -12.82 -6.32 12.38
CA LEU A 175 -13.20 -7.71 12.61
C LEU A 175 -12.22 -8.46 13.52
N LEU A 176 -10.96 -8.02 13.54
CA LEU A 176 -9.89 -8.58 14.38
C LEU A 176 -9.86 -7.97 15.78
N LEU A 177 -10.17 -6.67 15.89
CA LEU A 177 -10.00 -5.93 17.15
C LEU A 177 -11.14 -6.18 18.15
N PRO A 178 -10.85 -6.14 19.46
CA PRO A 178 -11.85 -6.32 20.51
C PRO A 178 -13.03 -5.34 20.41
N LYS A 179 -14.27 -5.85 20.52
CA LYS A 179 -15.48 -5.05 20.29
C LYS A 179 -15.56 -3.75 21.10
N ALA A 180 -15.01 -3.75 22.31
CA ALA A 180 -15.06 -2.61 23.24
C ALA A 180 -14.17 -1.43 22.83
N ARG A 181 -13.13 -1.66 22.03
CA ARG A 181 -12.12 -0.63 21.69
C ARG A 181 -11.80 -0.54 20.20
N ARG A 182 -12.34 -1.44 19.37
CA ARG A 182 -12.00 -1.57 17.94
C ARG A 182 -12.00 -0.28 17.13
N TYR A 183 -12.95 0.64 17.36
CA TYR A 183 -12.99 1.88 16.57
C TYR A 183 -11.85 2.82 16.93
N ARG A 184 -11.50 2.91 18.22
CA ARG A 184 -10.34 3.70 18.68
C ARG A 184 -9.04 3.06 18.21
N GLU A 185 -8.93 1.74 18.29
CA GLU A 185 -7.72 1.01 17.90
C GLU A 185 -7.52 1.03 16.38
N ALA A 186 -8.58 0.82 15.60
CA ALA A 186 -8.53 0.93 14.14
C ALA A 186 -8.26 2.36 13.67
N ALA A 187 -8.60 3.39 14.45
CA ALA A 187 -8.34 4.78 14.09
C ALA A 187 -6.85 5.09 13.98
N TRP A 188 -5.97 4.37 14.71
CA TRP A 188 -4.51 4.49 14.54
C TRP A 188 -4.02 4.14 13.13
N TYR A 189 -4.76 3.29 12.41
CA TYR A 189 -4.49 2.99 11.01
C TYR A 189 -5.33 3.89 10.11
N ALA A 190 -6.65 3.86 10.30
CA ALA A 190 -7.59 4.48 9.38
C ALA A 190 -7.56 6.00 9.41
N TRP A 191 -7.05 6.65 10.45
CA TRP A 191 -6.86 8.12 10.46
C TRP A 191 -5.39 8.51 10.35
N ASN A 192 -4.48 7.56 10.11
CA ASN A 192 -3.08 7.92 9.97
C ASN A 192 -2.87 8.76 8.70
N PRO A 193 -2.33 10.00 8.80
CA PRO A 193 -2.17 10.86 7.65
C PRO A 193 -1.19 10.31 6.61
N LEU A 194 -0.23 9.48 7.01
CA LEU A 194 0.64 8.77 6.07
C LEU A 194 -0.15 7.76 5.24
N VAL A 195 -1.03 6.98 5.88
CA VAL A 195 -1.91 6.00 5.19
C VAL A 195 -2.86 6.72 4.24
N VAL A 196 -3.50 7.80 4.72
CA VAL A 196 -4.38 8.67 3.92
C VAL A 196 -3.64 9.22 2.71
N TYR A 197 -2.46 9.82 2.94
CA TYR A 197 -1.64 10.41 1.90
C TYR A 197 -1.22 9.34 0.89
N SER A 198 -0.65 8.21 1.33
CA SER A 198 -0.13 7.19 0.42
C SER A 198 -1.19 6.67 -0.55
N PHE A 199 -2.39 6.35 -0.08
CA PHE A 199 -3.39 5.67 -0.90
C PHE A 199 -4.35 6.62 -1.63
N ALA A 200 -4.93 7.58 -0.92
CA ALA A 200 -5.89 8.52 -1.54
C ALA A 200 -5.19 9.71 -2.20
N GLY A 201 -4.08 10.17 -1.63
CA GLY A 201 -3.27 11.27 -2.17
C GLY A 201 -2.34 10.79 -3.28
N GLY A 202 -1.25 10.13 -2.91
CA GLY A 202 -0.16 9.71 -3.78
C GLY A 202 -0.51 8.59 -4.77
N ALA A 203 -1.66 7.93 -4.62
CA ALA A 203 -2.05 6.79 -5.46
C ALA A 203 -1.05 5.62 -5.43
N HIS A 204 -0.44 5.35 -4.28
CA HIS A 204 0.39 4.16 -4.09
C HIS A 204 -0.48 2.90 -4.04
N PHE A 205 -0.11 1.90 -4.83
CA PHE A 205 -0.88 0.67 -4.96
C PHE A 205 -0.74 -0.30 -3.78
N ASP A 206 0.12 0.00 -2.78
CA ASP A 206 0.42 -0.91 -1.67
C ASP A 206 -0.83 -1.37 -0.90
N SER A 207 -1.90 -0.58 -0.87
CA SER A 207 -3.19 -1.00 -0.30
C SER A 207 -3.74 -2.29 -0.93
N MET A 208 -3.41 -2.55 -2.20
CA MET A 208 -3.75 -3.79 -2.93
C MET A 208 -2.97 -5.00 -2.42
N MET A 209 -1.80 -4.79 -1.81
CA MET A 209 -1.06 -5.81 -1.07
C MET A 209 -1.57 -5.94 0.37
N VAL A 210 -1.80 -4.81 1.05
CA VAL A 210 -2.16 -4.78 2.47
C VAL A 210 -3.53 -5.43 2.71
N LEU A 211 -4.51 -5.20 1.83
CA LEU A 211 -5.84 -5.79 1.98
C LEU A 211 -5.83 -7.34 2.02
N PRO A 212 -5.28 -8.05 1.02
CA PRO A 212 -5.20 -9.51 1.07
C PRO A 212 -4.26 -9.99 2.18
N MET A 213 -3.19 -9.26 2.51
CA MET A 213 -2.34 -9.59 3.67
C MET A 213 -3.15 -9.56 4.99
N MET A 214 -3.95 -8.52 5.20
CA MET A 214 -4.81 -8.40 6.39
C MET A 214 -5.91 -9.46 6.41
N ALA A 215 -6.46 -9.81 5.24
CA ALA A 215 -7.40 -10.90 5.12
C ALA A 215 -6.75 -12.26 5.46
N ALA A 216 -5.49 -12.49 5.05
CA ALA A 216 -4.74 -13.68 5.42
C ALA A 216 -4.56 -13.78 6.93
N ILE A 217 -4.21 -12.68 7.60
CA ILE A 217 -4.12 -12.61 9.08
C ILE A 217 -5.48 -12.93 9.72
N LEU A 218 -6.58 -12.39 9.21
CA LEU A 218 -7.91 -12.73 9.68
C LEU A 218 -8.19 -14.24 9.56
N PHE A 219 -7.83 -14.85 8.44
CA PHE A 219 -8.00 -16.29 8.25
C PHE A 219 -7.12 -17.11 9.20
N LEU A 220 -5.89 -16.69 9.49
CA LEU A 220 -5.05 -17.34 10.50
C LEU A 220 -5.66 -17.31 11.90
N VAL A 221 -6.20 -16.15 12.32
CA VAL A 221 -6.90 -16.03 13.63
C VAL A 221 -8.16 -16.91 13.67
N ARG A 222 -8.87 -17.05 12.54
CA ARG A 222 -10.04 -17.94 12.44
C ARG A 222 -9.65 -19.42 12.40
N HIS A 223 -8.48 -19.75 11.86
CA HIS A 223 -7.93 -21.11 11.90
C HIS A 223 -7.74 -21.60 13.35
N GLU A 224 -7.16 -20.77 14.22
CA GLU A 224 -6.92 -21.14 15.62
C GLU A 224 -8.20 -21.44 16.40
N THR A 225 -9.28 -20.73 16.07
CA THR A 225 -10.58 -20.82 16.77
C THR A 225 -11.61 -21.69 16.05
N ALA A 226 -11.23 -22.34 14.94
CA ALA A 226 -12.16 -23.09 14.11
C ALA A 226 -12.66 -24.38 14.81
N PRO A 227 -13.97 -24.67 14.77
CA PRO A 227 -14.58 -25.76 15.55
C PRO A 227 -14.36 -27.16 14.96
N THR A 228 -13.91 -27.26 13.70
CA THR A 228 -13.72 -28.53 13.01
C THR A 228 -12.43 -28.55 12.22
N ALA A 229 -11.85 -29.74 12.03
CA ALA A 229 -10.65 -29.91 11.21
C ALA A 229 -10.85 -29.43 9.77
N ARG A 230 -12.06 -29.62 9.20
CA ARG A 230 -12.39 -29.12 7.86
C ARG A 230 -12.34 -27.59 7.81
N ALA A 231 -12.93 -26.91 8.80
CA ALA A 231 -12.88 -25.47 8.87
C ALA A 231 -11.43 -24.95 9.04
N GLN A 232 -10.62 -25.61 9.87
CA GLN A 232 -9.19 -25.29 10.00
C GLN A 232 -8.48 -25.36 8.63
N TRP A 233 -8.67 -26.43 7.88
CA TRP A 233 -8.07 -26.55 6.54
C TRP A 233 -8.52 -25.47 5.55
N LEU A 234 -9.81 -25.13 5.55
CA LEU A 234 -10.33 -24.06 4.69
C LEU A 234 -9.72 -22.71 5.07
N TYR A 235 -9.60 -22.40 6.35
CA TYR A 235 -8.95 -21.16 6.80
C TYR A 235 -7.44 -21.14 6.51
N ALA A 236 -6.75 -22.26 6.69
CA ALA A 236 -5.33 -22.37 6.35
C ALA A 236 -5.09 -22.16 4.85
N LEU A 237 -5.88 -22.82 3.99
CA LEU A 237 -5.82 -22.63 2.55
C LEU A 237 -6.17 -21.20 2.14
N GLY A 238 -7.23 -20.62 2.71
CA GLY A 238 -7.62 -19.25 2.44
C GLY A 238 -6.53 -18.25 2.85
N ALA A 239 -5.89 -18.44 4.01
CA ALA A 239 -4.74 -17.64 4.42
C ALA A 239 -3.57 -17.76 3.43
N ALA A 240 -3.26 -18.98 2.96
CA ALA A 240 -2.21 -19.20 1.98
C ALA A 240 -2.49 -18.53 0.63
N VAL A 241 -3.71 -18.66 0.10
CA VAL A 241 -4.12 -18.00 -1.15
C VAL A 241 -4.01 -16.48 -1.02
N LEU A 242 -4.56 -15.90 0.04
CA LEU A 242 -4.53 -14.46 0.26
C LEU A 242 -3.11 -13.94 0.47
N LEU A 243 -2.25 -14.70 1.17
CA LEU A 243 -0.84 -14.35 1.32
C LEU A 243 -0.10 -14.42 -0.02
N GLY A 244 -0.39 -15.41 -0.86
CA GLY A 244 0.18 -15.50 -2.21
C GLY A 244 -0.23 -14.34 -3.12
N ILE A 245 -1.48 -13.89 -3.03
CA ILE A 245 -1.95 -12.67 -3.70
C ILE A 245 -1.20 -11.44 -3.17
N ALA A 246 -1.00 -11.33 -1.86
CA ALA A 246 -0.25 -10.22 -1.29
C ALA A 246 1.22 -10.20 -1.75
N ILE A 247 1.88 -11.37 -1.78
CA ILE A 247 3.26 -11.54 -2.26
C ILE A 247 3.37 -11.17 -3.76
N SER A 248 2.37 -11.53 -4.57
CA SER A 248 2.38 -11.17 -5.99
C SER A 248 2.13 -9.69 -6.25
N MET A 249 1.67 -8.92 -5.26
CA MET A 249 1.59 -7.46 -5.34
C MET A 249 2.87 -6.79 -4.84
N LYS A 250 3.45 -7.26 -3.73
CA LYS A 250 4.72 -6.74 -3.20
C LYS A 250 5.40 -7.86 -2.42
N LEU A 251 6.73 -7.95 -2.44
CA LEU A 251 7.46 -9.07 -1.80
C LEU A 251 7.49 -9.04 -0.26
N ILE A 252 7.17 -7.90 0.37
CA ILE A 252 7.23 -7.71 1.83
C ILE A 252 6.49 -8.82 2.63
N PRO A 253 5.29 -9.31 2.23
CA PRO A 253 4.58 -10.35 2.97
C PRO A 253 5.29 -11.72 2.98
N LEU A 254 6.34 -11.93 2.18
CA LEU A 254 7.21 -13.12 2.32
C LEU A 254 7.77 -13.25 3.74
N LEU A 255 8.02 -12.12 4.42
CA LEU A 255 8.50 -12.09 5.80
C LEU A 255 7.51 -12.72 6.78
N LEU A 256 6.24 -12.86 6.42
CA LEU A 256 5.22 -13.51 7.25
C LEU A 256 5.21 -15.03 7.07
N LEU A 257 5.84 -15.60 6.04
CA LEU A 257 5.81 -17.05 5.79
C LEU A 257 6.34 -17.88 6.97
N PRO A 258 7.50 -17.56 7.60
CA PRO A 258 7.97 -18.32 8.76
C PRO A 258 6.98 -18.29 9.92
N LEU A 259 6.36 -17.13 10.18
CA LEU A 259 5.33 -16.99 11.21
C LEU A 259 4.08 -17.81 10.89
N CYS A 260 3.68 -17.84 9.61
CA CYS A 260 2.56 -18.66 9.17
C CYS A 260 2.85 -20.16 9.28
N VAL A 261 4.09 -20.60 9.04
CA VAL A 261 4.49 -22.00 9.26
C VAL A 261 4.31 -22.37 10.73
N CYS A 262 4.77 -21.52 11.65
CA CYS A 262 4.58 -21.74 13.08
C CYS A 262 3.09 -21.77 13.47
N ALA A 263 2.29 -20.82 12.96
CA ALA A 263 0.87 -20.71 13.29
C ALA A 263 0.00 -21.87 12.74
N LEU A 264 0.36 -22.41 11.56
CA LEU A 264 -0.41 -23.45 10.90
C LEU A 264 0.02 -24.88 11.28
N GLY A 265 1.21 -25.04 11.89
CA GLY A 265 1.78 -26.35 12.19
C GLY A 265 1.89 -27.21 10.93
N TRP A 266 1.45 -28.47 11.00
CA TRP A 266 1.50 -29.38 9.83
C TRP A 266 0.64 -28.93 8.64
N ARG A 267 -0.37 -28.06 8.86
CA ARG A 267 -1.18 -27.47 7.77
C ARG A 267 -0.44 -26.38 7.01
N ALA A 268 0.77 -26.01 7.45
CA ALA A 268 1.67 -25.12 6.73
C ALA A 268 2.00 -25.63 5.32
N ILE A 269 1.76 -26.91 5.00
CA ILE A 269 1.82 -27.43 3.63
C ILE A 269 0.96 -26.61 2.65
N THR A 270 -0.13 -25.99 3.11
CA THR A 270 -0.95 -25.07 2.30
C THR A 270 -0.19 -23.85 1.81
N LEU A 271 0.87 -23.40 2.52
CA LEU A 271 1.68 -22.25 2.13
C LEU A 271 2.49 -22.46 0.85
N ALA A 272 2.59 -23.70 0.36
CA ALA A 272 3.06 -23.97 -1.00
C ALA A 272 2.23 -23.18 -2.04
N VAL A 273 0.94 -22.96 -1.78
CA VAL A 273 0.07 -22.12 -2.62
C VAL A 273 0.52 -20.65 -2.60
N SER A 274 0.95 -20.13 -1.45
CA SER A 274 1.44 -18.75 -1.33
C SER A 274 2.66 -18.49 -2.21
N VAL A 275 3.52 -19.50 -2.40
CA VAL A 275 4.71 -19.44 -3.26
C VAL A 275 4.34 -19.73 -4.72
N ALA A 276 3.41 -20.66 -4.94
CA ALA A 276 2.98 -21.05 -6.29
C ALA A 276 2.29 -19.89 -7.03
N ILE A 277 1.47 -19.07 -6.36
CA ILE A 277 0.76 -17.96 -7.00
C ILE A 277 1.72 -16.99 -7.72
N PRO A 278 2.69 -16.32 -7.06
CA PRO A 278 3.62 -15.43 -7.75
C PRO A 278 4.48 -16.16 -8.78
N ALA A 279 4.87 -17.42 -8.54
CA ALA A 279 5.63 -18.22 -9.50
C ALA A 279 4.84 -18.51 -10.78
N LEU A 280 3.56 -18.87 -10.67
CA LEU A 280 2.68 -19.11 -11.81
C LEU A 280 2.42 -17.81 -12.60
N LEU A 281 2.19 -16.70 -11.90
CA LEU A 281 2.04 -15.39 -12.56
C LEU A 281 3.34 -14.95 -13.25
N SER A 282 4.51 -15.33 -12.73
CA SER A 282 5.80 -15.08 -13.37
C SER A 282 5.94 -15.76 -14.74
N MET A 283 5.28 -16.91 -14.93
CA MET A 283 5.34 -17.65 -16.20
C MET A 283 4.72 -16.86 -17.36
N VAL A 284 3.74 -15.98 -17.08
CA VAL A 284 3.15 -15.06 -18.07
C VAL A 284 4.21 -14.17 -18.69
N TYR A 285 5.26 -13.84 -17.93
CA TYR A 285 6.38 -12.99 -18.36
C TYR A 285 7.62 -13.80 -18.79
N GLY A 286 7.46 -15.11 -19.01
CA GLY A 286 8.50 -16.01 -19.51
C GLY A 286 9.48 -16.54 -18.48
N TRP A 287 9.16 -16.47 -17.17
CA TRP A 287 9.93 -17.19 -16.15
C TRP A 287 9.67 -18.71 -16.25
N PRO A 288 10.68 -19.59 -16.05
CA PRO A 288 12.05 -19.30 -15.62
C PRO A 288 13.06 -19.02 -16.74
N GLN A 289 12.66 -18.99 -18.01
CA GLN A 289 13.56 -18.79 -19.15
C GLN A 289 14.11 -17.35 -19.21
N LEU A 290 13.33 -16.39 -18.73
CA LEU A 290 13.70 -14.98 -18.64
C LEU A 290 14.00 -14.56 -17.20
N PRO A 291 15.01 -13.71 -16.99
CA PRO A 291 15.45 -13.28 -15.66
C PRO A 291 14.59 -12.13 -15.11
N ILE A 292 13.28 -12.36 -14.97
CA ILE A 292 12.33 -11.29 -14.60
C ILE A 292 12.57 -10.73 -13.18
N TRP A 293 13.22 -11.51 -12.32
CA TRP A 293 13.51 -11.15 -10.92
C TRP A 293 14.83 -10.39 -10.74
N ASP A 294 15.68 -10.28 -11.79
CA ASP A 294 16.99 -9.61 -11.69
C ASP A 294 16.86 -8.11 -11.43
N SER A 295 15.82 -7.49 -12.00
CA SER A 295 15.56 -6.06 -11.85
C SER A 295 15.29 -5.67 -10.40
N LEU A 296 14.56 -6.51 -9.67
CA LEU A 296 14.32 -6.37 -8.22
C LEU A 296 15.63 -6.41 -7.43
N GLY A 297 16.54 -7.33 -7.76
CA GLY A 297 17.85 -7.42 -7.13
C GLY A 297 18.71 -6.18 -7.38
N ARG A 298 18.73 -5.67 -8.62
CA ARG A 298 19.45 -4.43 -8.98
C ARG A 298 18.87 -3.21 -8.29
N PHE A 299 17.54 -3.09 -8.24
CA PHE A 299 16.89 -1.98 -7.56
C PHE A 299 17.21 -1.98 -6.07
N ALA A 300 17.15 -3.14 -5.40
CA ALA A 300 17.52 -3.27 -3.99
C ALA A 300 18.99 -2.88 -3.72
N TYR A 301 19.88 -3.18 -4.67
CA TYR A 301 21.29 -2.78 -4.60
C TYR A 301 21.48 -1.26 -4.74
N VAL A 302 20.73 -0.62 -5.64
CA VAL A 302 20.87 0.83 -5.93
C VAL A 302 20.13 1.71 -4.93
N THR A 303 18.97 1.26 -4.41
CA THR A 303 18.15 2.10 -3.54
C THR A 303 18.66 2.24 -2.10
N ARG A 304 19.76 1.55 -1.71
CA ARG A 304 20.47 1.62 -0.40
C ARG A 304 19.71 2.45 0.65
N LEU A 305 18.53 1.97 1.05
CA LEU A 305 17.62 2.75 1.88
C LEU A 305 18.20 2.75 3.29
N ASN A 306 18.74 3.90 3.71
CA ASN A 306 19.68 4.11 4.82
C ASN A 306 21.12 3.68 4.50
N ASP A 307 21.82 4.52 3.72
CA ASP A 307 23.28 4.44 3.53
C ASP A 307 24.05 4.32 4.86
N LEU A 308 23.52 4.87 5.96
CA LEU A 308 24.14 4.77 7.29
C LEU A 308 24.33 3.31 7.76
N PHE A 309 23.41 2.41 7.45
CA PHE A 309 23.51 1.00 7.84
C PHE A 309 24.53 0.25 6.97
N TRP A 310 24.55 0.52 5.66
CA TRP A 310 25.49 -0.09 4.73
C TRP A 310 26.91 0.43 4.92
N TRP A 311 27.07 1.72 5.16
CA TRP A 311 28.34 2.35 5.52
C TRP A 311 28.92 1.74 6.80
N LEU A 312 28.10 1.51 7.83
CA LEU A 312 28.56 0.88 9.07
C LEU A 312 29.10 -0.54 8.85
N ILE A 313 28.45 -1.33 7.98
CA ILE A 313 28.87 -2.71 7.68
C ILE A 313 30.16 -2.73 6.85
N GLU A 314 30.27 -1.86 5.84
CA GLU A 314 31.44 -1.78 4.97
C GLU A 314 32.70 -1.30 5.72
N GLU A 315 32.57 -0.41 6.72
CA GLU A 315 33.73 0.07 7.51
C GLU A 315 34.09 -0.78 8.74
N THR A 316 33.17 -1.62 9.25
CA THR A 316 33.43 -2.37 10.51
C THR A 316 33.65 -3.87 10.31
N VAL A 317 33.21 -4.44 9.19
CA VAL A 317 33.26 -5.89 8.93
C VAL A 317 34.29 -6.26 7.85
N TRP A 318 34.85 -5.27 7.15
CA TRP A 318 35.97 -5.41 6.20
C TRP A 318 37.12 -4.47 6.57
#